data_AF-A0A285VCT3-F1
#
_entry.id   AF-A0A285VCT3-F1
#
_cell.length_a   1.000
_cell.length_b   1.000
_cell.length_c   1.000
_cell.angle_alpha   90.00
_cell.angle_beta   90.00
_cell.angle_gamma   90.00
#
_symmetry.space_group_name_H-M   'P 1'
#
loop_
_entity.id
_entity.type
_entity.pdbx_description
1 polymer ?
#
loop_
_entity_poly.entity_id
_entity_poly.type
_entity_poly.pdbx_seq_one_letter_code
_entity_poly.pdbx_strand_id
1 'polypeptide(L)'
;MDSDDFRWIVQAIAIHRQVGGNLSDVLDIVAGTIRERGQIRRQVQALSAEGKLSAYVLIALPFFVVLVLSFLNPGYLSVFTESLFGYMMISVAFLLLIVGVLWMRVTVRVEF
;
A
#
# COMPACT_ATOMS: atom_id res chain seq x y z
N MET A 1 38.28 13.50 -48.86
CA MET A 1 36.84 13.30 -48.58
C MET A 1 36.72 12.05 -47.74
N ASP A 2 37.03 12.21 -46.45
CA ASP A 2 36.78 11.20 -45.43
C ASP A 2 36.32 12.06 -44.24
N SER A 3 35.02 12.36 -44.20
CA SER A 3 34.46 13.13 -43.10
C SER A 3 34.01 12.15 -42.04
N ASP A 4 34.46 12.36 -40.81
CA ASP A 4 33.98 11.57 -39.67
C ASP A 4 32.45 11.59 -39.61
N ASP A 5 31.81 12.69 -40.01
CA ASP A 5 30.35 12.80 -40.14
C ASP A 5 29.75 11.73 -41.06
N PHE A 6 30.40 11.39 -42.18
CA PHE A 6 29.95 10.34 -43.09
C PHE A 6 30.06 8.96 -42.44
N ARG A 7 31.16 8.70 -41.71
CA ARG A 7 31.32 7.47 -40.93
C ARG A 7 30.28 7.36 -39.82
N TRP A 8 30.00 8.44 -39.10
CA TRP A 8 28.97 8.47 -38.05
C TRP A 8 27.56 8.23 -38.60
N ILE A 9 27.23 8.80 -39.76
CA ILE A 9 25.94 8.57 -40.43
C ILE A 9 25.83 7.11 -40.92
N VAL A 10 26.87 6.57 -41.54
CA VAL A 10 26.90 5.16 -41.97
C VAL A 10 26.77 4.23 -40.77
N GLN A 11 27.39 4.55 -39.64
CA GLN A 11 27.33 3.76 -38.42
C GLN A 11 25.95 3.86 -37.75
N ALA A 12 25.33 5.03 -37.72
CA ALA A 12 23.95 5.20 -37.25
C ALA A 12 22.95 4.44 -38.13
N ILE A 13 23.10 4.50 -39.46
CA ILE A 13 22.28 3.73 -40.42
C ILE A 13 22.53 2.22 -40.26
N ALA A 14 23.77 1.80 -40.05
CA ALA A 14 24.13 0.40 -39.83
C ALA A 14 23.56 -0.13 -38.49
N ILE A 15 23.58 0.68 -37.43
CA ILE A 15 22.95 0.36 -36.14
C ILE A 15 21.43 0.29 -36.31
N HIS A 16 20.80 1.27 -36.97
CA HIS A 16 19.36 1.22 -37.29
C HIS A 16 18.98 0.01 -38.14
N ARG A 17 19.87 -0.45 -39.02
CA ARG A 17 19.69 -1.65 -39.85
C ARG A 17 19.97 -2.95 -39.08
N GLN A 18 20.81 -2.92 -38.04
CA GLN A 18 21.11 -4.05 -37.16
C GLN A 18 20.01 -4.34 -36.13
N VAL A 19 19.13 -3.36 -35.85
CA VAL A 19 17.85 -3.61 -35.15
C VAL A 19 16.84 -4.31 -36.08
N GLY A 20 17.28 -4.94 -37.17
CA GLY A 20 16.50 -5.80 -38.07
C GLY A 20 15.94 -7.08 -37.43
N GLY A 21 15.50 -7.01 -36.17
CA GLY A 21 14.51 -7.88 -35.57
C GLY A 21 13.29 -7.02 -35.25
N ASN A 22 12.12 -7.45 -35.73
CA ASN A 22 10.85 -6.73 -35.74
C ASN A 22 10.74 -5.75 -34.56
N LEU A 23 10.88 -4.44 -34.82
CA LEU A 23 10.65 -3.39 -33.83
C LEU A 23 9.28 -3.59 -33.15
N SER A 24 8.32 -4.14 -33.89
CA SER A 24 7.04 -4.57 -33.36
C SER A 24 7.18 -5.62 -32.26
N ASP A 25 8.10 -6.59 -32.34
CA ASP A 25 8.34 -7.58 -31.26
C ASP A 25 8.85 -6.90 -29.97
N VAL A 26 9.79 -5.95 -30.09
CA VAL A 26 10.30 -5.20 -28.93
C VAL A 26 9.20 -4.30 -28.35
N LEU A 27 8.43 -3.63 -29.20
CA LEU A 27 7.28 -2.82 -28.78
C LEU A 27 6.18 -3.69 -28.15
N ASP A 28 5.95 -4.90 -28.65
CA ASP A 28 4.98 -5.85 -28.11
C ASP A 28 5.42 -6.38 -26.74
N ILE A 29 6.71 -6.65 -26.54
CA ILE A 29 7.27 -7.00 -25.23
C ILE A 29 7.07 -5.84 -24.25
N VAL A 30 7.44 -4.61 -24.63
CA VAL A 30 7.29 -3.43 -23.76
C VAL A 30 5.81 -3.16 -23.45
N ALA A 31 4.92 -3.25 -24.45
CA ALA A 31 3.48 -3.12 -24.26
C ALA A 31 2.93 -4.21 -23.33
N GLY A 32 3.42 -5.44 -23.45
CA GLY A 32 3.14 -6.55 -22.54
C GLY A 32 3.55 -6.24 -21.11
N THR A 33 4.80 -5.82 -20.89
CA THR A 33 5.31 -5.44 -19.56
C THR A 33 4.54 -4.27 -18.95
N ILE A 34 4.15 -3.26 -19.75
CA ILE A 34 3.33 -2.13 -19.25
C ILE A 34 1.96 -2.62 -18.79
N ARG A 35 1.30 -3.50 -19.57
CA ARG A 35 0.01 -4.08 -19.19
C ARG A 35 0.12 -4.91 -17.92
N GLU A 36 1.16 -5.72 -17.82
CA GLU A 36 1.43 -6.56 -16.64
C GLU A 36 1.67 -5.70 -15.39
N ARG A 37 2.54 -4.67 -15.47
CA ARG A 37 2.72 -3.70 -14.38
C ARG A 37 1.42 -3.00 -14.00
N GLY A 38 0.57 -2.67 -14.98
CA GLY A 38 -0.75 -2.11 -14.74
C GLY A 38 -1.69 -3.05 -14.00
N GLN A 39 -1.66 -4.35 -14.32
CA GLN A 39 -2.42 -5.38 -13.61
C GLN A 39 -1.92 -5.55 -12.17
N ILE A 40 -0.59 -5.64 -11.98
CA ILE A 40 0.03 -5.73 -10.64
C ILE A 40 -0.34 -4.49 -9.81
N ARG A 41 -0.26 -3.28 -10.38
CA ARG A 41 -0.63 -2.05 -9.67
C ARG A 41 -2.09 -2.06 -9.22
N ARG A 42 -3.01 -2.51 -10.07
CA ARG A 42 -4.43 -2.66 -9.71
C ARG A 42 -4.62 -3.71 -8.61
N GLN A 43 -3.92 -4.83 -8.69
CA GLN A 43 -4.00 -5.89 -7.69
C GLN A 43 -3.45 -5.43 -6.33
N VAL A 44 -2.32 -4.75 -6.31
CA VAL A 44 -1.75 -4.13 -5.10
C VAL A 44 -2.71 -3.09 -4.52
N GLN A 45 -3.34 -2.25 -5.35
CA GLN A 45 -4.35 -1.29 -4.90
C GLN A 45 -5.56 -1.99 -4.25
N ALA A 46 -6.04 -3.08 -4.85
CA ALA A 46 -7.15 -3.85 -4.31
C ALA A 46 -6.79 -4.51 -2.97
N LEU A 47 -5.65 -5.22 -2.88
CA LEU A 47 -5.18 -5.81 -1.62
C LEU A 47 -4.94 -4.74 -0.53
N SER A 48 -4.38 -3.60 -0.92
CA SER A 48 -4.16 -2.48 0.01
C SER A 48 -5.48 -1.90 0.52
N ALA A 49 -6.53 -1.90 -0.30
CA ALA A 49 -7.87 -1.45 0.11
C ALA A 49 -8.51 -2.41 1.12
N GLU A 50 -8.36 -3.72 0.94
CA GLU A 50 -8.81 -4.74 1.89
C GLU A 50 -8.08 -4.61 3.25
N GLY A 51 -6.75 -4.44 3.21
CA GLY A 51 -5.95 -4.20 4.41
C GLY A 51 -6.34 -2.91 5.15
N LYS A 52 -6.63 -1.84 4.41
CA LYS A 52 -7.15 -0.57 4.98
C LYS A 52 -8.50 -0.78 5.65
N LEU A 53 -9.42 -1.49 5.00
CA LEU A 53 -10.74 -1.78 5.56
C LEU A 53 -10.63 -2.59 6.85
N SER A 54 -9.82 -3.65 6.85
CA SER A 54 -9.56 -4.46 8.04
C SER A 54 -8.97 -3.63 9.18
N ALA A 55 -8.05 -2.71 8.87
CA ALA A 55 -7.49 -1.77 9.84
C ALA A 55 -8.56 -0.86 10.46
N TYR A 56 -9.45 -0.29 9.64
CA TYR A 56 -10.55 0.54 10.14
C TYR A 56 -11.51 -0.24 11.05
N VAL A 57 -11.83 -1.49 10.69
CA VAL A 57 -12.69 -2.36 11.50
C VAL A 57 -12.03 -2.66 12.86
N LEU A 58 -10.75 -3.02 12.87
CA LEU A 58 -10.02 -3.31 14.11
C LEU A 58 -9.93 -2.09 15.04
N ILE A 59 -9.74 -0.88 14.48
CA ILE A 59 -9.73 0.36 15.26
C ILE A 59 -11.12 0.66 15.81
N ALA A 60 -12.18 0.41 15.05
CA ALA A 60 -13.55 0.70 15.45
C ALA A 60 -14.09 -0.28 16.52
N LEU A 61 -13.61 -1.53 16.51
CA LEU A 61 -14.08 -2.61 17.38
C LEU A 61 -14.10 -2.26 18.89
N PRO A 62 -13.02 -1.75 19.51
CA PRO A 62 -13.05 -1.40 20.93
C PRO A 62 -14.10 -0.32 21.26
N PHE A 63 -14.28 0.68 20.39
CA PHE A 63 -15.31 1.71 20.58
C PHE A 63 -16.71 1.14 20.43
N PHE A 64 -16.91 0.25 19.46
CA PHE A 64 -18.18 -0.45 19.25
C PHE A 64 -18.54 -1.31 20.47
N VAL A 65 -17.58 -2.06 21.01
CA VAL A 65 -17.79 -2.88 22.22
C VAL A 65 -18.14 -2.01 23.42
N VAL A 66 -17.42 -0.90 23.64
CA VAL A 66 -17.74 0.06 24.72
C VAL A 66 -19.16 0.59 24.57
N LEU A 67 -19.56 0.98 23.36
CA LEU A 67 -20.90 1.50 23.08
C LEU A 67 -21.97 0.44 23.35
N VAL A 68 -21.81 -0.77 22.82
CA VAL A 68 -22.74 -1.88 23.03
C VAL A 68 -22.86 -2.24 24.51
N LEU A 69 -21.74 -2.35 25.23
CA LEU A 69 -21.74 -2.63 26.66
C LEU A 69 -22.37 -1.48 27.47
N SER A 70 -22.21 -0.22 27.06
CA SER A 70 -22.88 0.92 27.70
C SER A 70 -24.40 0.80 27.63
N PHE A 71 -24.94 0.29 26.52
CA PHE A 71 -26.39 0.11 26.34
C PHE A 71 -26.91 -1.17 27.02
N LEU A 72 -26.19 -2.29 26.89
CA LEU A 72 -26.63 -3.59 27.41
C LEU A 72 -26.39 -3.74 28.91
N ASN A 73 -25.29 -3.19 29.43
CA ASN A 73 -24.91 -3.29 30.83
C ASN A 73 -24.17 -2.01 31.28
N PRO A 74 -24.90 -0.93 31.61
CA PRO A 74 -24.31 0.36 31.98
C PRO A 74 -23.44 0.29 33.25
N GLY A 75 -23.64 -0.71 34.12
CA GLY A 75 -22.81 -0.93 35.31
C GLY A 75 -21.47 -1.61 35.02
N TYR A 76 -21.27 -2.18 33.83
CA TYR A 76 -20.03 -2.89 33.51
C TYR A 76 -18.82 -1.96 33.36
N LEU A 77 -19.04 -0.76 32.81
CA LEU A 77 -17.96 0.20 32.59
C LEU A 77 -17.52 0.94 33.86
N SER A 78 -18.34 0.92 34.92
CA SER A 78 -18.05 1.66 36.15
C SER A 78 -16.80 1.16 36.86
N VAL A 79 -16.50 -0.15 36.75
CA VAL A 79 -15.26 -0.77 37.26
C VAL A 79 -13.99 -0.09 36.71
N PHE A 80 -14.05 0.39 35.47
CA PHE A 80 -12.93 1.08 34.83
C PHE A 80 -12.83 2.56 35.20
N THR A 81 -13.91 3.20 35.66
CA THR A 81 -13.96 4.63 36.00
C THR A 81 -13.93 4.91 37.51
N GLU A 82 -14.16 3.92 38.36
CA GLU A 82 -14.23 4.10 39.82
C GLU A 82 -12.90 3.84 40.52
N SER A 83 -11.96 3.14 39.88
CA SER A 83 -10.69 2.73 40.48
C SER A 83 -9.48 3.32 39.75
N LEU A 84 -8.42 3.64 40.51
CA LEU A 84 -7.12 4.07 39.95
C LEU A 84 -6.55 3.02 38.98
N PHE A 85 -6.79 1.74 39.27
CA PHE A 85 -6.40 0.63 38.40
C PHE A 85 -7.17 0.62 37.08
N GLY A 86 -8.47 0.93 37.11
CA GLY A 86 -9.30 1.07 35.92
C GLY A 86 -8.80 2.17 34.97
N TYR A 87 -8.46 3.33 35.52
CA TYR A 87 -7.87 4.42 34.72
C TYR A 87 -6.51 4.06 34.12
N MET A 88 -5.67 3.32 34.85
CA MET A 88 -4.43 2.78 34.27
C MET A 88 -4.71 1.82 33.11
N MET A 89 -5.67 0.91 33.24
CA MET A 89 -6.02 -0.03 32.18
C MET A 89 -6.53 0.69 30.92
N ILE A 90 -7.39 1.70 31.08
CA ILE A 90 -7.85 2.54 29.95
C ILE A 90 -6.66 3.24 29.29
N SER A 91 -5.76 3.79 30.09
CA SER A 91 -4.58 4.51 29.58
C SER A 91 -3.66 3.59 28.76
N VAL A 92 -3.41 2.37 29.26
CA VAL A 92 -2.63 1.35 28.53
C VAL A 92 -3.35 0.91 27.26
N ALA A 93 -4.66 0.67 27.32
CA ALA A 93 -5.45 0.30 26.15
C ALA A 93 -5.41 1.39 25.07
N PHE A 94 -5.50 2.66 25.46
CA PHE A 94 -5.40 3.80 24.56
C PHE A 94 -4.01 3.91 23.91
N LEU A 95 -2.94 3.73 24.69
CA LEU A 95 -1.57 3.69 24.16
C LEU A 95 -1.38 2.55 23.16
N LEU A 96 -1.86 1.35 23.48
CA LEU A 96 -1.81 0.20 22.56
C LEU A 96 -2.59 0.46 21.27
N LEU A 97 -3.74 1.14 21.37
CA LEU A 97 -4.53 1.53 20.20
C LEU A 97 -3.76 2.52 19.32
N ILE A 98 -3.10 3.53 19.90
CA ILE A 98 -2.24 4.46 19.16
C ILE A 98 -1.09 3.71 18.46
N VAL A 99 -0.39 2.83 19.18
CA VAL A 99 0.69 2.03 18.61
C VAL A 99 0.18 1.17 17.45
N GLY A 100 -0.98 0.53 17.62
CA GLY A 100 -1.62 -0.25 16.57
C GLY A 100 -1.95 0.59 15.32
N VAL A 101 -2.52 1.78 15.51
CA VAL A 101 -2.82 2.72 14.40
C VAL A 101 -1.53 3.14 13.68
N LEU A 102 -0.47 3.47 14.43
CA LEU A 102 0.82 3.85 13.85
C LEU A 102 1.45 2.70 13.07
N TRP A 103 1.42 1.48 13.63
CA TRP A 103 1.94 0.29 12.95
C TRP A 103 1.16 0.02 11.67
N MET A 104 -0.18 0.06 11.71
CA MET A 104 -0.99 -0.14 10.51
C MET A 104 -0.75 0.94 9.45
N ARG A 105 -0.52 2.20 9.86
CA ARG A 105 -0.13 3.27 8.91
C ARG A 105 1.21 3.00 8.22
N VAL A 106 2.13 2.32 8.87
CA VAL A 106 3.42 1.90 8.26
C VAL A 106 3.18 0.73 7.32
N THR A 107 2.50 -0.34 7.78
CA THR A 107 2.28 -1.55 6.98
C THR A 107 1.42 -1.31 5.74
N VAL A 108 0.43 -0.42 5.82
CA VAL A 108 -0.47 -0.10 4.70
C VAL A 108 0.19 0.85 3.70
N ARG A 109 1.19 1.62 4.12
CA ARG A 109 1.97 2.49 3.24
C ARG A 109 3.07 1.67 2.56
N VAL A 110 2.66 0.65 1.81
CA VAL A 110 3.58 -0.02 0.88
C VAL A 110 3.74 0.93 -0.32
N GLU A 111 4.78 1.75 -0.25
CA GLU A 111 5.31 2.47 -1.41
C GLU A 111 5.94 1.44 -2.37
N PHE A 112 5.42 1.40 -3.60
CA PHE A 112 6.11 0.86 -4.76
C PHE A 112 6.39 2.01 -5.73
#